data_AF-A0A519ZJ22-F1
#
_entry.id   AF-A0A519ZJ22-F1
#
_cell.length_a   1.000
_cell.length_b   1.000
_cell.length_c   1.000
_cell.angle_alpha   90.00
_cell.angle_beta   90.00
_cell.angle_gamma   90.00
#
_symmetry.space_group_name_H-M   'P 1'
#
loop_
_entity.id
_entity.type
_entity.pdbx_description
1 polymer ?
#
loop_
_entity_poly.entity_id
_entity_poly.type
_entity_poly.pdbx_seq_one_letter_code
_entity_poly.pdbx_strand_id
1 'polypeptide(L)'
;MGPFDALIHLANFFMPALAMALLLPSLARLVWWRKLRPVGWGLMARRVGLTGVAVLVAGLVLIGRDGAMATYAALVLASALVLWWTAFKGRA
;
A
#
# COMPACT_ATOMS: atom_id res chain seq x y z
N MET A 1 15.12 4.91 22.20
CA MET A 1 14.28 3.70 22.12
C MET A 1 15.09 2.50 22.54
N GLY A 2 14.58 1.68 23.46
CA GLY A 2 15.12 0.34 23.66
C GLY A 2 14.96 -0.51 22.39
N PRO A 3 15.62 -1.68 22.29
CA PRO A 3 15.52 -2.55 21.11
C PRO A 3 14.07 -2.96 20.79
N PHE A 4 13.25 -3.15 21.82
CA PHE A 4 11.83 -3.48 21.66
C PHE A 4 11.01 -2.31 21.11
N ASP A 5 11.28 -1.08 21.56
CA ASP A 5 10.62 0.11 21.05
C ASP A 5 10.93 0.35 19.56
N ALA A 6 12.18 0.07 19.15
CA ALA A 6 12.59 0.18 17.76
C ALA A 6 11.81 -0.79 16.85
N LEU A 7 11.57 -2.02 17.33
CA LEU A 7 10.75 -3.01 16.61
C LEU A 7 9.29 -2.56 16.49
N ILE A 8 8.72 -2.03 17.58
CA ILE A 8 7.35 -1.50 17.56
C ILE A 8 7.24 -0.32 16.61
N HIS A 9 8.22 0.59 16.63
CA HIS A 9 8.24 1.75 15.73
C HIS A 9 8.33 1.33 14.26
N LEU A 10 9.19 0.35 13.95
CA LEU A 10 9.30 -0.19 12.60
C LEU A 10 8.00 -0.86 12.14
N ALA A 11 7.34 -1.62 13.02
CA ALA A 11 6.06 -2.24 12.71
C ALA A 11 4.98 -1.18 12.45
N ASN A 12 4.90 -0.14 13.28
CA ASN A 12 3.96 0.97 13.12
C ASN A 12 4.21 1.74 11.82
N PHE A 13 5.48 1.95 11.44
CA PHE A 13 5.84 2.60 10.19
C PHE A 13 5.26 1.86 8.97
N PHE A 14 5.36 0.53 8.93
CA PHE A 14 4.86 -0.25 7.79
C PHE A 14 3.35 -0.54 7.83
N MET A 15 2.70 -0.34 8.96
CA MET A 15 1.29 -0.65 9.17
C MET A 15 0.34 0.01 8.14
N PRO A 16 0.50 1.29 7.75
CA PRO A 16 -0.33 1.92 6.72
C PRO A 16 -0.19 1.25 5.35
N ALA A 17 1.02 0.85 4.96
CA ALA A 17 1.25 0.17 3.68
C ALA A 17 0.65 -1.24 3.69
N LEU A 18 0.77 -1.98 4.80
CA LEU A 18 0.13 -3.29 4.96
C LEU A 18 -1.40 -3.17 4.94
N ALA A 19 -1.95 -2.16 5.61
CA ALA A 19 -3.39 -1.88 5.58
C ALA A 19 -3.88 -1.64 4.15
N MET A 20 -3.18 -0.80 3.37
CA MET A 20 -3.52 -0.58 1.96
C MET A 20 -3.39 -1.86 1.12
N ALA A 21 -2.34 -2.65 1.33
CA ALA A 21 -2.09 -3.88 0.60
C ALA A 21 -3.20 -4.93 0.79
N LEU A 22 -3.80 -4.99 1.98
CA LEU A 22 -4.85 -5.97 2.30
C LEU A 22 -6.24 -5.42 2.01
N LEU A 23 -6.55 -4.21 2.47
CA LEU A 23 -7.90 -3.65 2.39
C LEU A 23 -8.25 -3.25 0.96
N LEU A 24 -7.35 -2.56 0.26
CA LEU A 24 -7.69 -1.96 -1.03
C LEU A 24 -8.03 -3.02 -2.11
N PRO A 25 -7.23 -4.09 -2.31
CA PRO A 25 -7.59 -5.16 -3.25
C PRO A 25 -8.82 -5.95 -2.82
N SER A 26 -9.03 -6.13 -1.51
CA SER A 26 -10.20 -6.86 -0.99
C SER A 26 -11.49 -6.09 -1.24
N LEU A 27 -11.50 -4.79 -0.93
CA LEU A 27 -12.64 -3.90 -1.20
C LEU A 27 -12.91 -3.75 -2.69
N ALA A 28 -11.86 -3.57 -3.51
CA ALA A 28 -12.03 -3.54 -4.95
C ALA A 28 -12.63 -4.85 -5.49
N ARG A 29 -12.20 -6.00 -4.97
CA ARG A 29 -12.75 -7.29 -5.36
C ARG A 29 -14.20 -7.46 -4.91
N LEU A 30 -14.59 -6.92 -3.75
CA LEU A 30 -15.98 -6.91 -3.29
C LEU A 30 -16.87 -6.12 -4.28
N VAL A 31 -16.42 -4.95 -4.71
CA VAL A 31 -17.18 -4.05 -5.59
C VAL A 31 -17.19 -4.54 -7.05
N TRP A 32 -16.06 -5.04 -7.56
CA TRP A 32 -15.88 -5.45 -8.96
C TRP A 32 -15.62 -6.95 -9.14
N TRP A 33 -16.25 -7.79 -8.31
CA TRP A 33 -15.99 -9.23 -8.24
C TRP A 33 -15.91 -9.91 -9.61
N ARG A 34 -16.89 -9.68 -10.48
CA ARG A 34 -16.94 -10.28 -11.83
C ARG A 34 -15.74 -9.88 -12.70
N LYS A 35 -15.30 -8.62 -12.63
CA LYS A 35 -14.18 -8.12 -13.43
C LYS A 35 -12.83 -8.51 -12.85
N LEU A 36 -12.72 -8.65 -11.53
CA LEU A 36 -11.45 -8.90 -10.85
C LEU A 36 -11.21 -10.38 -10.52
N ARG A 37 -12.19 -11.25 -10.73
CA ARG A 37 -12.04 -12.70 -10.60
C ARG A 37 -10.82 -13.31 -11.30
N PRO A 38 -10.42 -12.91 -12.54
CA PRO A 38 -9.24 -13.47 -13.18
C PRO A 38 -7.92 -12.92 -12.63
N VAL A 39 -7.93 -11.80 -11.90
CA VAL A 39 -6.72 -11.19 -11.35
C VAL A 39 -6.44 -11.76 -9.97
N GLY A 40 -5.26 -12.35 -9.79
CA GLY A 40 -4.85 -12.90 -8.50
C GLY A 40 -4.80 -11.83 -7.41
N TRP A 41 -5.55 -12.03 -6.32
CA TRP A 41 -5.56 -11.10 -5.17
C TRP A 41 -4.15 -10.89 -4.59
N GLY A 42 -3.35 -11.96 -4.50
CA GLY A 42 -1.98 -11.87 -3.99
C GLY A 42 -1.06 -10.99 -4.86
N LEU A 43 -1.30 -10.95 -6.18
CA LEU A 43 -0.55 -10.06 -7.08
C LEU A 43 -0.90 -8.59 -6.82
N MET A 44 -2.20 -8.29 -6.67
CA MET A 44 -2.68 -6.94 -6.35
C MET A 44 -2.14 -6.48 -4.98
N ALA A 45 -2.28 -7.32 -3.95
CA ALA A 45 -1.80 -7.04 -2.60
C ALA A 45 -0.29 -6.81 -2.56
N ARG A 46 0.50 -7.68 -3.21
CA ARG A 46 1.96 -7.54 -3.27
C ARG A 46 2.38 -6.24 -3.95
N ARG A 47 1.77 -5.89 -5.10
CA ARG A 47 2.13 -4.67 -5.83
C ARG A 47 1.75 -3.42 -5.04
N VAL A 48 0.55 -3.36 -4.47
CA VAL A 48 0.13 -2.25 -3.60
C VAL A 48 1.03 -2.12 -2.37
N GLY A 49 1.36 -3.24 -1.71
CA GLY A 49 2.24 -3.24 -0.54
C GLY A 49 3.65 -2.75 -0.84
N LEU A 50 4.29 -3.25 -1.90
CA LEU A 50 5.64 -2.81 -2.30
C LEU A 50 5.67 -1.32 -2.65
N THR A 51 4.66 -0.84 -3.38
CA THR A 51 4.55 0.59 -3.70
C THR A 51 4.31 1.42 -2.44
N GLY A 52 3.45 0.95 -1.52
CA GLY A 52 3.18 1.66 -0.27
C GLY A 52 4.41 1.79 0.63
N VAL A 53 5.19 0.71 0.76
CA VAL A 53 6.49 0.72 1.44
C VAL A 53 7.44 1.75 0.80
N ALA A 54 7.55 1.74 -0.54
CA ALA A 54 8.40 2.69 -1.24
C ALA A 54 7.99 4.15 -1.01
N VAL A 55 6.69 4.44 -0.98
CA VAL A 55 6.17 5.79 -0.70
C VAL A 55 6.47 6.22 0.73
N LEU A 56 6.28 5.35 1.72
CA LEU A 56 6.57 5.67 3.11
C LEU A 56 8.07 5.96 3.32
N VAL A 57 8.94 5.12 2.76
CA VAL A 57 10.40 5.32 2.82
C VAL A 57 10.79 6.62 2.11
N ALA A 58 10.25 6.88 0.91
CA ALA A 58 10.52 8.13 0.19
C ALA A 58 10.02 9.35 0.97
N GLY A 59 8.83 9.30 1.55
CA GLY A 59 8.29 10.37 2.38
C GLY A 59 9.14 10.62 3.62
N LEU A 60 9.62 9.56 4.27
CA LEU A 60 10.52 9.68 5.42
C LEU A 60 11.86 10.32 5.02
N VAL A 61 12.46 9.92 3.90
CA VAL A 61 13.74 10.47 3.41
C VAL A 61 13.60 11.92 2.97
N LEU A 62 12.51 12.28 2.28
CA LEU A 62 12.34 13.62 1.70
C LEU A 62 11.79 14.65 2.70
N ILE A 63 10.86 14.24 3.57
CA ILE A 63 10.19 15.14 4.52
C ILE A 63 10.88 15.08 5.89
N GLY A 64 11.64 14.01 6.19
CA GLY A 64 12.30 13.80 7.47
C GLY A 64 11.34 13.46 8.62
N ARG A 65 10.03 13.32 8.34
CA ARG A 65 8.99 13.12 9.33
C ARG A 65 8.09 11.94 8.97
N ASP A 66 8.07 10.94 9.85
CA ASP A 66 7.09 9.87 9.80
C ASP A 66 5.68 10.40 10.11
N GLY A 67 4.66 9.82 9.47
CA GLY A 67 3.27 10.22 9.68
C GLY A 67 2.85 11.57 9.09
N ALA A 68 3.65 12.14 8.17
CA ALA A 68 3.23 13.33 7.44
C ALA A 68 1.99 13.04 6.57
N MET A 69 0.94 13.87 6.69
CA MET A 69 -0.29 13.72 5.89
C MET A 69 -0.03 13.75 4.38
N ALA A 70 0.99 14.48 3.92
CA ALA A 70 1.41 14.48 2.52
C ALA A 70 1.89 13.09 2.06
N THR A 71 2.67 12.39 2.89
CA THR A 71 3.11 11.00 2.62
C THR A 71 1.91 10.06 2.59
N TYR A 72 0.94 10.23 3.48
CA TYR A 72 -0.28 9.41 3.47
C TYR A 72 -1.18 9.68 2.27
N ALA A 73 -1.32 10.94 1.85
CA ALA A 73 -2.03 11.27 0.62
C ALA A 73 -1.35 10.61 -0.59
N ALA A 74 -0.01 10.71 -0.69
CA ALA A 74 0.77 10.04 -1.72
C ALA A 74 0.61 8.51 -1.66
N LEU A 75 0.59 7.91 -0.47
CA LEU A 75 0.40 6.48 -0.25
C LEU A 75 -0.95 6.03 -0.81
N VAL A 76 -2.03 6.74 -0.50
CA VAL A 76 -3.38 6.42 -0.99
C VAL A 76 -3.44 6.54 -2.52
N LEU A 77 -2.93 7.63 -3.08
CA LEU A 77 -2.95 7.87 -4.53
C LEU A 77 -2.13 6.82 -5.29
N ALA A 78 -0.91 6.53 -4.82
CA ALA A 78 -0.05 5.53 -5.43
C ALA A 78 -0.66 4.11 -5.33
N SER A 79 -1.23 3.76 -4.17
CA SER A 79 -1.92 2.49 -3.97
C SER A 79 -3.11 2.33 -4.91
N ALA A 80 -3.93 3.37 -5.05
CA ALA A 80 -5.06 3.40 -5.97
C ALA A 80 -4.62 3.26 -7.43
N LEU A 81 -3.57 3.98 -7.84
CA LEU A 81 -3.05 3.94 -9.20
C LEU A 81 -2.49 2.55 -9.55
N VAL A 82 -1.69 1.95 -8.66
CA VAL A 82 -1.13 0.62 -8.84
C VAL A 82 -2.22 -0.44 -8.84
N LEU A 83 -3.20 -0.34 -7.94
CA LEU A 83 -4.35 -1.25 -7.97
C LEU A 83 -5.12 -1.11 -9.27
N TRP A 84 -5.43 0.11 -9.71
CA TRP A 84 -6.15 0.34 -10.97
C TRP A 84 -5.39 -0.24 -12.16
N TRP A 85 -4.09 0.02 -12.26
CA TRP A 85 -3.23 -0.52 -13.29
C TRP A 85 -3.24 -2.05 -13.27
N THR A 86 -3.07 -2.67 -12.11
CA THR A 86 -2.98 -4.13 -11.98
C THR A 86 -4.31 -4.86 -12.17
N ALA A 87 -5.40 -4.26 -11.71
CA ALA A 87 -6.71 -4.88 -11.66
C ALA A 87 -7.47 -4.72 -12.98
N PHE A 88 -7.28 -3.61 -13.70
CA PHE A 88 -8.08 -3.26 -14.89
C PHE A 88 -7.27 -3.11 -16.18
N LYS A 89 -6.05 -2.56 -16.14
CA LYS A 89 -5.32 -2.14 -17.36
C LYS A 89 -4.18 -3.08 -17.76
N GLY A 90 -3.48 -3.66 -16.79
CA GLY A 90 -2.34 -4.57 -16.96
C GLY A 90 -2.73 -6.01 -17.31
N ARG A 91 -3.89 -6.21 -17.94
CA ARG A 91 -4.27 -7.46 -18.60
C ARG A 91 -3.55 -7.53 -19.94
N ALA A 92 -2.23 -7.75 -19.91
CA ALA A 92 -1.45 -8.18 -21.06
C ALA A 92 -1.05 -9.63 -20.81
#